data_AF-A0A6G0W035-F1
#
_entry.id   AF-A0A6G0W035-F1
#
_cell.length_a   1.000
_cell.length_b   1.000
_cell.length_c   1.000
_cell.angle_alpha   90.00
_cell.angle_beta   90.00
_cell.angle_gamma   90.00
#
_symmetry.space_group_name_H-M   'P 1'
#
loop_
_entity.id
_entity.type
_entity.pdbx_description
1 polymer ?
#
loop_
_entity_poly.entity_id
_entity_poly.type
_entity_poly.pdbx_seq_one_letter_code
_entity_poly.pdbx_strand_id
1 'polypeptide(L)'
;SIITQDNDIKTEILMRLQSANKCFFGLSTIFRSRAISKNLKVRMYITLLRPIVLYGAETWLLRKTEERRMAVFERKMYGAYFDVLTNEWRQLHNEELQSLFQRPEENPLGRRALGRPRLRWEDCVKRDAEIVKPESHWQEVAEDRDRWQYVYLEACSRMAEIKEEEEEKEEEEERMYT
;
A
#
# COMPACT_ATOMS: atom_id res chain seq x y z
N SER A 1 -0.40 5.25 -11.64
CA SER A 1 0.11 4.02 -11.00
C SER A 1 0.25 2.93 -12.05
N ILE A 2 1.26 2.07 -11.94
CA ILE A 2 1.48 0.95 -12.89
C ILE A 2 0.96 -0.31 -12.20
N ILE A 3 -0.13 -0.87 -12.72
CA ILE A 3 -0.70 -2.14 -12.23
C ILE A 3 -0.05 -3.25 -13.05
N THR A 4 0.76 -4.08 -12.40
CA THR A 4 1.41 -5.24 -13.03
C THR A 4 0.59 -6.50 -12.78
N GLN A 5 0.57 -7.43 -13.73
CA GLN A 5 -0.14 -8.72 -13.63
C GLN A 5 0.33 -9.55 -12.41
N ASP A 6 1.59 -9.38 -11.99
CA ASP A 6 2.17 -10.09 -10.84
C ASP A 6 1.90 -9.45 -9.47
N ASN A 7 1.07 -8.40 -9.41
CA ASN A 7 0.84 -7.62 -8.19
C ASN A 7 2.19 -7.20 -7.53
N ASP A 8 3.19 -6.86 -8.36
CA ASP A 8 4.52 -6.50 -7.89
C ASP A 8 4.66 -4.99 -7.72
N ILE A 9 4.55 -4.58 -6.46
CA ILE A 9 4.56 -3.19 -6.01
C ILE A 9 5.99 -2.58 -6.10
N LYS A 10 7.03 -3.40 -6.30
CA LYS A 10 8.44 -2.94 -6.36
C LYS A 10 8.66 -1.87 -7.43
N THR A 11 8.13 -2.09 -8.63
CA THR A 11 8.32 -1.17 -9.76
C THR A 11 7.63 0.17 -9.48
N GLU A 12 6.43 0.14 -8.88
CA GLU A 12 5.73 1.36 -8.49
C GLU A 12 6.50 2.13 -7.43
N ILE A 13 6.98 1.46 -6.38
CA ILE A 13 7.79 2.08 -5.32
C ILE A 13 9.06 2.70 -5.88
N LEU A 14 9.75 2.00 -6.79
CA LEU A 14 10.96 2.52 -7.43
C LEU A 14 10.66 3.78 -8.27
N MET A 15 9.61 3.76 -9.09
CA MET A 15 9.23 4.91 -9.92
C MET A 15 8.84 6.13 -9.07
N ARG A 16 8.18 5.91 -7.94
CA ARG A 16 7.84 6.99 -7.01
C ARG A 16 9.03 7.53 -6.25
N LEU A 17 9.93 6.66 -5.79
CA LEU A 17 11.18 7.08 -5.21
C LEU A 17 12.02 7.88 -6.21
N GLN A 18 12.03 7.50 -7.49
CA GLN A 18 12.68 8.29 -8.54
C GLN A 18 12.02 9.66 -8.74
N SER A 19 10.69 9.72 -8.75
CA SER A 19 9.92 10.97 -8.87
C SER A 19 10.16 11.89 -7.68
N ALA A 20 10.15 11.34 -6.47
CA ALA A 20 10.44 12.05 -5.24
C ALA A 20 11.89 12.54 -5.22
N ASN A 21 12.86 11.74 -5.69
CA ASN A 21 14.24 12.18 -5.85
C ASN A 21 14.35 13.36 -6.82
N LYS A 22 13.68 13.31 -7.99
CA LYS A 22 13.67 14.44 -8.95
C LYS A 22 13.13 15.72 -8.31
N CYS A 23 12.00 15.62 -7.62
CA CYS A 23 11.40 16.74 -6.88
C CYS A 23 12.37 17.29 -5.81
N PHE A 24 12.99 16.41 -5.03
CA PHE A 24 13.97 16.80 -4.01
C PHE A 24 15.17 17.53 -4.61
N PHE A 25 15.74 17.03 -5.71
CA PHE A 25 16.87 17.69 -6.36
C PHE A 25 16.48 19.06 -6.91
N GLY A 26 15.26 19.23 -7.43
CA GLY A 26 14.73 20.54 -7.81
C GLY A 26 14.60 21.51 -6.63
N LEU A 27 14.24 21.00 -5.45
CA LEU A 27 14.13 21.77 -4.21
C LEU A 27 15.44 21.85 -3.40
N SER A 28 16.53 21.30 -3.92
CA SER A 28 17.77 21.12 -3.17
C SER A 28 18.38 22.44 -2.68
N THR A 29 18.20 23.52 -3.44
CA THR A 29 18.64 24.88 -3.07
C THR A 29 17.94 25.38 -1.80
N ILE A 30 16.64 25.12 -1.69
CA ILE A 30 15.79 25.47 -0.54
C ILE A 30 16.16 24.59 0.67
N PHE A 31 16.26 23.27 0.46
CA PHE A 31 16.60 22.34 1.54
C PHE A 31 18.01 22.56 2.09
N ARG A 32 18.97 23.00 1.26
CA ARG A 32 20.35 23.35 1.69
C ARG A 32 20.46 24.75 2.29
N SER A 33 19.50 25.64 2.06
CA SER A 33 19.55 27.02 2.55
C SER A 33 19.54 27.08 4.09
N ARG A 34 20.43 27.87 4.67
CA ARG A 34 20.46 28.14 6.12
C ARG A 34 19.45 29.21 6.55
N ALA A 35 18.91 29.98 5.59
CA ALA A 35 17.94 31.04 5.86
C ALA A 35 16.53 30.51 6.19
N ILE A 36 16.27 29.23 5.90
CA ILE A 36 14.95 28.60 6.05
C ILE A 36 14.92 27.82 7.36
N SER A 37 13.90 28.09 8.18
CA SER A 37 13.70 27.41 9.46
C SER A 37 13.44 25.92 9.28
N LYS A 38 13.82 25.14 10.31
CA LYS A 38 13.64 23.68 10.33
C LYS A 38 12.16 23.29 10.13
N ASN A 39 11.25 23.98 10.82
CA ASN A 39 9.80 23.74 10.74
C ASN A 39 9.26 23.96 9.32
N LEU A 40 9.78 24.94 8.58
CA LEU A 40 9.36 25.17 7.21
C LEU A 40 9.84 24.06 6.28
N LYS A 41 11.09 23.60 6.41
CA LYS A 41 11.60 22.45 5.64
C LYS A 41 10.80 21.17 5.92
N VAL A 42 10.45 20.92 7.17
CA VAL A 42 9.57 19.82 7.58
C VAL A 42 8.20 19.94 6.92
N ARG A 43 7.57 21.13 6.97
CA ARG A 43 6.27 21.38 6.33
C ARG A 43 6.34 21.18 4.81
N MET A 44 7.40 21.66 4.16
CA MET A 44 7.60 21.47 2.72
C MET A 44 7.75 19.99 2.35
N TYR A 45 8.45 19.20 3.15
CA TYR A 45 8.50 17.76 2.93
C TYR A 45 7.12 17.10 3.06
N ILE A 46 6.40 17.37 4.15
CA ILE A 46 5.08 16.77 4.40
C ILE A 46 4.10 17.11 3.27
N THR A 47 4.19 18.31 2.71
CA THR A 47 3.26 18.80 1.69
C THR A 47 3.66 18.42 0.27
N LEU A 48 4.96 18.41 -0.06
CA LEU A 48 5.42 18.24 -1.45
C LEU A 48 5.99 16.86 -1.74
N LEU A 49 6.68 16.24 -0.78
CA LEU A 49 7.44 15.00 -1.02
C LEU A 49 6.76 13.78 -0.42
N ARG A 50 6.19 13.91 0.78
CA ARG A 50 5.49 12.82 1.47
C ARG A 50 4.33 12.26 0.63
N PRO A 51 3.49 13.05 -0.05
CA PRO A 51 2.44 12.50 -0.91
C PRO A 51 3.01 11.74 -2.11
N ILE A 52 4.08 12.24 -2.72
CA ILE A 52 4.73 11.56 -3.88
C ILE A 52 5.24 10.16 -3.47
N VAL A 53 5.79 10.04 -2.26
CA VAL A 53 6.31 8.75 -1.76
C VAL A 53 5.18 7.85 -1.26
N LEU A 54 4.22 8.40 -0.50
CA LEU A 54 3.25 7.62 0.29
C LEU A 54 1.84 7.51 -0.30
N TYR A 55 1.50 8.16 -1.41
CA TYR A 55 0.11 8.18 -1.91
C TYR A 55 -0.46 6.77 -2.19
N GLY A 56 -1.32 6.22 -1.33
CA GLY A 56 -1.80 4.84 -1.48
C GLY A 56 -0.87 3.75 -0.94
N ALA A 57 0.22 4.12 -0.24
CA ALA A 57 1.02 3.17 0.54
C ALA A 57 0.22 2.49 1.67
N GLU A 58 -0.89 3.11 2.11
CA GLU A 58 -1.86 2.53 3.04
C GLU A 58 -2.57 1.31 2.46
N THR A 59 -2.81 1.32 1.15
CA THR A 59 -3.41 0.20 0.41
C THR A 59 -2.36 -0.80 -0.09
N TRP A 60 -1.07 -0.49 0.08
CA TRP A 60 0.00 -1.33 -0.39
C TRP A 60 0.37 -2.41 0.61
N LEU A 61 0.56 -3.58 0.04
CA LEU A 61 1.09 -4.74 0.72
C LEU A 61 2.62 -4.66 0.79
N LEU A 62 3.12 -3.77 1.65
CA LEU A 62 4.56 -3.50 1.80
C LEU A 62 5.31 -4.67 2.45
N ARG A 63 6.53 -4.92 1.96
CA ARG A 63 7.50 -5.80 2.61
C ARG A 63 8.42 -4.96 3.49
N LYS A 64 9.03 -5.58 4.51
CA LYS A 64 10.10 -4.96 5.30
C LYS A 64 11.23 -4.35 4.46
N THR A 65 11.52 -4.92 3.28
CA THR A 65 12.53 -4.36 2.36
C THR A 65 12.10 -3.03 1.76
N GLU A 66 10.82 -2.90 1.40
CA GLU A 66 10.27 -1.69 0.79
C GLU A 66 10.05 -0.59 1.85
N GLU A 67 9.56 -0.96 3.03
CA GLU A 67 9.52 -0.08 4.20
C GLU A 67 10.90 0.51 4.50
N ARG A 68 11.95 -0.34 4.51
CA ARG A 68 13.33 0.12 4.70
C ARG A 68 13.77 1.09 3.61
N ARG A 69 13.43 0.84 2.34
CA ARG A 69 13.79 1.74 1.21
C ARG A 69 13.13 3.11 1.36
N MET A 70 11.85 3.15 1.72
CA MET A 70 11.16 4.40 2.00
C MET A 70 11.80 5.12 3.19
N ALA A 71 12.08 4.41 4.29
CA ALA A 71 12.76 5.00 5.44
C ALA A 71 14.17 5.54 5.11
N VAL A 72 14.93 4.88 4.23
CA VAL A 72 16.22 5.40 3.73
C VAL A 72 16.03 6.71 2.96
N PHE A 73 15.00 6.79 2.11
CA PHE A 73 14.69 8.02 1.39
C PHE A 73 14.31 9.16 2.33
N GLU A 74 13.47 8.90 3.33
CA GLU A 74 13.13 9.89 4.36
C GLU A 74 14.39 10.37 5.09
N ARG A 75 15.29 9.46 5.50
CA ARG A 75 16.57 9.84 6.13
C ARG A 75 17.48 10.66 5.22
N LYS A 76 17.55 10.32 3.93
CA LYS A 76 18.34 11.07 2.93
C LYS A 76 17.84 12.50 2.77
N MET A 77 16.53 12.70 2.78
CA MET A 77 15.89 14.02 2.69
C MET A 77 16.30 14.94 3.86
N TYR A 78 16.40 14.37 5.05
CA TYR A 78 16.80 15.07 6.28
C TYR A 78 18.30 14.93 6.60
N GLY A 79 19.08 14.42 5.65
CA GLY A 79 20.46 14.04 5.84
C GLY A 79 21.37 15.22 6.20
N ALA A 80 22.04 15.05 7.34
CA ALA A 80 22.91 15.97 8.07
C ALA A 80 22.16 17.18 8.67
N TYR A 81 21.75 17.05 9.93
CA TYR A 81 21.35 18.18 10.75
C TYR A 81 22.57 18.73 11.46
N PHE A 82 22.66 20.06 11.55
CA PHE A 82 23.60 20.70 12.46
C PHE A 82 23.02 20.61 13.85
N ASP A 83 23.63 19.79 14.69
CA ASP A 83 23.29 19.65 16.09
C ASP A 83 23.84 20.87 16.84
N VAL A 84 22.93 21.69 17.39
CA VAL A 84 23.30 22.93 18.07
C VAL A 84 23.92 22.63 19.45
N LEU A 85 23.60 21.48 20.05
CA LEU A 85 24.12 21.09 21.35
C LEU A 85 25.53 20.49 21.26
N THR A 86 25.81 19.74 20.19
CA THR A 86 27.10 19.07 20.01
C THR A 86 28.00 19.72 18.97
N ASN A 87 27.52 20.77 18.29
CA ASN A 87 28.24 21.56 17.30
C ASN A 87 28.78 20.74 16.12
N GLU A 88 28.11 19.62 15.81
CA GLU A 88 28.50 18.66 14.79
C GLU A 88 27.37 18.41 13.79
N TRP A 89 27.76 18.01 12.58
CA TRP A 89 26.82 17.48 11.60
C TRP A 89 26.51 16.03 11.92
N ARG A 90 25.26 15.72 12.24
CA ARG A 90 24.83 14.38 12.60
C ARG A 90 23.70 13.90 11.70
N GLN A 91 23.62 12.58 11.52
CA GLN A 91 22.46 11.96 10.87
C GLN A 91 21.41 11.67 11.93
N LEU A 92 20.15 12.06 11.70
CA LEU A 92 19.06 11.71 12.61
C LEU A 92 18.79 10.20 12.58
N HIS A 93 18.60 9.62 13.75
CA HIS A 93 18.08 8.26 13.88
C HIS A 93 16.57 8.20 13.61
N ASN A 94 16.07 7.00 13.33
CA ASN A 94 14.66 6.79 13.00
C ASN A 94 13.69 7.25 14.10
N GLU A 95 14.07 7.06 15.36
CA GLU A 95 13.27 7.44 16.52
C GLU A 95 13.15 8.97 16.64
N GLU A 96 14.23 9.69 16.36
CA GLU A 96 14.26 11.15 16.37
C GLU A 96 13.45 11.74 15.20
N LEU A 97 13.47 11.09 14.03
CA LEU A 97 12.61 11.47 12.92
C LEU A 97 11.14 11.22 13.26
N GLN A 98 10.81 10.08 13.87
CA GLN A 98 9.44 9.76 14.26
C GLN A 98 8.87 10.79 15.25
N SER A 99 9.66 11.21 16.24
CA SER A 99 9.25 12.24 17.20
C SER A 99 9.11 13.63 16.56
N LEU A 100 10.02 14.02 15.65
CA LEU A 100 9.97 15.29 14.92
C LEU A 100 8.72 15.42 14.03
N PHE A 101 8.26 14.33 13.42
CA PHE A 101 7.06 14.35 12.57
C PHE A 101 5.78 14.12 13.33
N GLN A 102 5.83 13.89 14.66
CA GLN A 102 4.69 13.43 15.46
C GLN A 102 3.89 12.40 14.68
N ARG A 103 4.59 11.41 14.12
CA ARG A 103 3.92 10.31 13.42
C ARG A 103 2.98 9.71 14.47
N PRO A 104 1.65 9.74 14.27
CA PRO A 104 0.88 8.70 14.92
C PRO A 104 1.52 7.38 14.48
N GLU A 105 1.41 6.34 15.27
CA GLU A 105 1.52 4.98 14.72
C GLU A 105 0.37 4.77 13.72
N GLU A 106 0.31 5.56 12.65
CA GLU A 106 -0.12 5.10 11.35
C GLU A 106 0.93 4.07 10.94
N ASN A 107 0.85 2.92 11.60
CA ASN A 107 1.14 1.66 11.03
C ASN A 107 -0.14 1.27 10.27
N PRO A 108 -0.34 1.75 9.01
CA PRO A 108 -1.43 1.21 8.17
C PRO A 108 -1.19 -0.27 7.84
N LEU A 109 -0.07 -0.83 8.32
CA LEU A 109 0.43 -2.13 8.00
C LEU A 109 -0.13 -3.16 8.97
N GLY A 110 -1.33 -3.65 8.64
CA GLY A 110 -1.69 -5.02 8.99
C GLY A 110 -0.54 -5.94 8.57
N ARG A 111 0.22 -6.45 9.54
CA ARG A 111 1.36 -7.31 9.25
C ARG A 111 0.83 -8.60 8.65
N ARG A 112 1.15 -8.87 7.39
CA ARG A 112 0.85 -10.18 6.81
C ARG A 112 1.83 -11.22 7.34
N ALA A 113 1.33 -12.39 7.73
CA ALA A 113 2.17 -13.52 8.10
C ALA A 113 3.15 -13.87 6.96
N LEU A 114 4.42 -14.10 7.32
CA LEU A 114 5.44 -14.54 6.38
C LEU A 114 5.04 -15.89 5.77
N GLY A 115 5.08 -16.01 4.44
CA GLY A 115 4.84 -17.28 3.73
C GLY A 115 3.53 -17.35 2.94
N ARG A 116 2.52 -16.51 3.20
CA ARG A 116 1.30 -16.48 2.39
C ARG A 116 1.59 -15.86 1.00
N PRO A 117 1.29 -16.55 -0.12
CA PRO A 117 1.39 -15.98 -1.46
C PRO A 117 0.60 -14.67 -1.58
N ARG A 118 1.02 -13.78 -2.48
CA ARG A 118 0.24 -12.58 -2.79
C ARG A 118 -1.06 -13.03 -3.45
N LEU A 119 -2.21 -12.75 -2.84
CA LEU A 119 -3.48 -12.78 -3.58
C LEU A 119 -3.37 -11.74 -4.68
N ARG A 120 -3.36 -12.19 -5.93
CA ARG A 120 -3.57 -11.33 -7.10
C ARG A 120 -5.06 -11.04 -7.18
N TRP A 121 -5.43 -9.92 -7.77
CA TRP A 121 -6.83 -9.67 -8.10
C TRP A 121 -7.38 -10.81 -8.98
N GLU A 122 -6.54 -11.35 -9.87
CA GLU A 122 -6.80 -12.55 -10.67
C GLU A 122 -7.06 -13.80 -9.80
N ASP A 123 -6.33 -14.00 -8.70
CA ASP A 123 -6.57 -15.14 -7.79
C ASP A 123 -7.89 -15.00 -7.01
N CYS A 124 -8.35 -13.77 -6.80
CA CYS A 124 -9.68 -13.51 -6.25
C CYS A 124 -10.75 -13.82 -7.30
N VAL A 125 -10.62 -13.23 -8.49
CA VAL A 125 -11.55 -13.45 -9.60
C VAL A 125 -11.64 -14.93 -9.97
N LYS A 126 -10.51 -15.66 -10.00
CA LYS A 126 -10.49 -17.09 -10.27
C LYS A 126 -11.25 -17.89 -9.20
N ARG A 127 -11.05 -17.59 -7.92
CA ARG A 127 -11.78 -18.26 -6.83
C ARG A 127 -13.28 -17.98 -6.92
N ASP A 128 -13.64 -16.73 -7.13
CA ASP A 128 -15.04 -16.32 -7.22
C ASP A 128 -15.69 -16.94 -8.47
N ALA A 129 -14.96 -16.99 -9.59
CA ALA A 129 -15.40 -17.66 -10.81
C ALA A 129 -15.54 -19.19 -10.62
N GLU A 130 -14.61 -19.86 -9.91
CA GLU A 130 -14.70 -21.28 -9.57
C GLU A 130 -15.91 -21.60 -8.69
N ILE A 131 -16.27 -20.71 -7.75
CA ILE A 131 -17.44 -20.86 -6.89
C ILE A 131 -18.73 -20.77 -7.72
N VAL A 132 -18.77 -19.86 -8.69
CA VAL A 132 -19.98 -19.60 -9.50
C VAL A 132 -20.14 -20.64 -10.60
N LYS A 133 -19.07 -20.90 -11.37
CA LYS A 133 -19.01 -21.87 -12.46
C LYS A 133 -17.66 -22.57 -12.46
N PRO A 134 -17.59 -23.79 -11.89
CA PRO A 134 -16.40 -24.62 -11.96
C PRO A 134 -15.92 -24.80 -13.41
N GLU A 135 -14.61 -24.74 -13.63
CA GLU A 135 -13.95 -24.91 -14.95
C GLU A 135 -14.27 -23.84 -16.01
N SER A 136 -14.88 -22.72 -15.62
CA SER A 136 -15.18 -21.62 -16.56
C SER A 136 -13.91 -20.95 -17.10
N HIS A 137 -13.83 -20.78 -18.43
CA HIS A 137 -12.82 -19.96 -19.12
C HIS A 137 -13.11 -18.45 -18.93
N TRP A 138 -13.19 -18.01 -17.68
CA TRP A 138 -13.59 -16.66 -17.31
C TRP A 138 -12.72 -15.57 -17.95
N GLN A 139 -11.46 -15.88 -18.28
CA GLN A 139 -10.54 -14.99 -18.99
C GLN A 139 -11.05 -14.65 -20.41
N GLU A 140 -11.53 -15.65 -21.15
CA GLU A 140 -12.08 -15.46 -22.50
C GLU A 140 -13.43 -14.72 -22.46
N VAL A 141 -14.23 -15.02 -21.44
CA VAL A 141 -15.52 -14.34 -21.22
C VAL A 141 -15.32 -12.88 -20.83
N ALA A 142 -14.26 -12.57 -20.08
CA ALA A 142 -13.94 -11.21 -19.64
C ALA A 142 -13.54 -10.26 -20.79
N GLU A 143 -13.09 -10.79 -21.93
CA GLU A 143 -12.78 -9.99 -23.11
C GLU A 143 -14.05 -9.41 -23.77
N ASP A 144 -15.19 -10.08 -23.60
CA ASP A 144 -16.50 -9.64 -24.08
C ASP A 144 -17.28 -9.01 -22.93
N ARG A 145 -17.46 -7.69 -22.99
CA ARG A 145 -18.13 -6.92 -21.94
C ARG A 145 -19.54 -7.42 -21.63
N ASP A 146 -20.32 -7.76 -22.65
CA ASP A 146 -21.73 -8.11 -22.48
C ASP A 146 -21.85 -9.51 -21.89
N ARG A 147 -21.00 -10.44 -22.35
CA ARG A 147 -20.91 -11.78 -21.75
C ARG A 147 -20.38 -11.74 -20.33
N TRP A 148 -19.39 -10.91 -20.05
CA TRP A 148 -18.87 -10.71 -18.70
C TRP A 148 -19.94 -10.18 -17.75
N GLN A 149 -20.75 -9.21 -18.20
CA GLN A 149 -21.86 -8.67 -17.42
C GLN A 149 -22.90 -9.74 -17.08
N TYR A 150 -23.23 -10.62 -18.03
CA TYR A 150 -24.14 -11.73 -17.78
C TYR A 150 -23.60 -12.69 -16.71
N VAL A 151 -22.33 -13.11 -16.84
CA VAL A 151 -21.69 -14.01 -15.86
C VAL A 151 -21.59 -13.38 -14.48
N TYR A 152 -21.35 -12.07 -14.40
CA TYR A 152 -21.34 -11.35 -13.13
C TYR A 152 -22.71 -11.34 -12.45
N LEU A 153 -23.79 -11.10 -13.20
CA LEU A 153 -25.14 -11.10 -12.63
C LEU A 153 -25.54 -12.50 -12.15
N GLU A 154 -25.22 -13.52 -12.94
CA GLU A 154 -25.41 -14.92 -12.58
C GLU A 154 -24.61 -15.30 -11.31
N ALA A 155 -23.36 -14.81 -11.21
CA ALA A 155 -22.52 -14.96 -10.02
C ALA A 155 -23.12 -14.32 -8.77
N CYS A 156 -23.64 -13.09 -8.88
CA CYS A 156 -24.26 -12.39 -7.76
C CYS A 156 -25.50 -13.11 -7.25
N SER A 157 -26.33 -13.65 -8.14
CA SER A 157 -27.48 -14.48 -7.77
C SER A 157 -27.03 -15.76 -7.06
N ARG A 158 -26.05 -16.48 -7.61
CA ARG A 158 -25.57 -17.73 -7.02
C ARG A 158 -24.90 -17.54 -5.65
N MET A 159 -24.17 -16.45 -5.45
CA MET A 159 -23.58 -16.11 -4.15
C MET A 159 -24.63 -15.74 -3.09
N ALA A 160 -25.79 -15.20 -3.50
CA ALA A 160 -26.89 -14.95 -2.58
C ALA A 160 -27.52 -16.27 -2.10
N GLU A 161 -27.74 -17.21 -3.02
CA GLU A 161 -28.24 -18.56 -2.69
C GLU A 161 -27.31 -19.32 -1.74
N ILE A 162 -25.99 -19.28 -1.97
CA ILE A 162 -25.00 -19.96 -1.10
C ILE A 162 -25.02 -19.38 0.32
N LYS A 163 -25.19 -18.05 0.45
CA LYS A 163 -25.30 -17.42 1.76
C LYS A 163 -26.55 -17.86 2.52
N GLU A 164 -27.69 -17.94 1.83
CA GLU A 164 -28.93 -18.44 2.43
C GLU A 164 -28.78 -19.91 2.86
N GLU A 165 -28.14 -20.75 2.05
CA GLU A 165 -27.84 -22.16 2.42
C GLU A 165 -26.85 -22.31 3.60
N GLU A 166 -25.90 -21.38 3.76
CA GLU A 166 -24.97 -21.36 4.90
C GLU A 166 -25.65 -20.88 6.20
N GLU A 167 -26.49 -19.84 6.12
CA GLU A 167 -27.29 -19.37 7.26
C GLU A 167 -28.27 -20.45 7.74
N GLU A 168 -28.96 -21.14 6.83
CA GLU A 168 -29.86 -22.25 7.20
C GLU A 168 -29.11 -23.41 7.88
N LYS A 169 -27.88 -23.71 7.45
CA LYS A 169 -27.05 -24.75 8.09
C LYS A 169 -26.55 -24.34 9.47
N GLU A 170 -26.13 -23.09 9.66
CA GLU A 170 -25.76 -22.58 11.00
C GLU A 170 -26.97 -22.64 11.95
N GLU A 171 -28.17 -22.26 11.47
CA GLU A 171 -29.41 -22.36 12.26
C GLU A 171 -29.84 -23.81 12.56
N GLU A 172 -29.56 -24.76 11.67
CA GLU A 172 -29.78 -26.20 11.91
C GLU A 172 -28.76 -26.79 12.89
N GLU A 173 -27.48 -26.41 12.79
CA GLU A 173 -26.43 -26.81 13.73
C GLU A 173 -26.69 -26.24 15.13
N GLU A 174 -27.10 -24.98 15.24
CA GLU A 174 -27.50 -24.40 16.53
C GLU A 174 -28.72 -25.12 17.12
N ARG A 175 -29.73 -25.45 16.31
CA ARG A 175 -30.90 -26.25 16.74
C ARG A 175 -30.56 -27.68 17.15
N MET A 176 -29.49 -28.26 16.60
CA MET A 176 -29.03 -29.61 16.97
C MET A 176 -28.32 -29.63 18.34
N TYR A 177 -27.75 -28.51 18.76
CA TYR A 177 -26.96 -28.38 19.99
C TYR A 177 -27.68 -27.70 21.17
N THR A 178 -28.86 -27.11 20.96
CA THR A 178 -29.80 -26.64 22.00
C THR A 178 -30.83 -27.69 22.39
#